data_AF-A0AA44WJ62-F1
#
_entry.id   AF-A0AA44WJ62-F1
#
_cell.length_a   1.000
_cell.length_b   1.000
_cell.length_c   1.000
_cell.angle_alpha   90.00
_cell.angle_beta   90.00
_cell.angle_gamma   90.00
#
_symmetry.space_group_name_H-M   'P 1'
#
loop_
_entity.id
_entity.type
_entity.pdbx_description
1 polymer ?
#
loop_
_entity_poly.entity_id
_entity_poly.type
_entity_poly.pdbx_seq_one_letter_code
_entity_poly.pdbx_strand_id
1 'polypeptide(L)'
;MEPAIESILRTRPSFAAVSSTPIDIVACGSTLGNLLRFTSGDEKPFRMLVNVVGSTVHLIRREKSPNETIDDVRGYGHTFPDAYTTSDREARGSASHQRILSYCFGGLRSVVSISPFK
;
A
#
# COMPACT_ATOMS: atom_id res chain seq x y z
N MET A 1 2.36 -6.51 -1.44
CA MET A 1 1.35 -6.80 -0.41
C MET A 1 1.82 -7.89 0.54
N GLU A 2 2.43 -8.98 0.05
CA GLU A 2 2.97 -10.06 0.89
C GLU A 2 3.84 -9.57 2.07
N PRO A 3 4.86 -8.69 1.91
CA PRO A 3 5.66 -8.26 3.05
C PRO A 3 4.85 -7.52 4.13
N ALA A 4 3.78 -6.83 3.73
CA ALA A 4 2.90 -6.16 4.68
C ALA A 4 2.13 -7.19 5.51
N ILE A 5 1.55 -8.20 4.86
CA ILE A 5 0.83 -9.29 5.55
C ILE A 5 1.78 -10.05 6.47
N GLU A 6 2.96 -10.43 5.96
CA GLU A 6 3.96 -11.16 6.74
C GLU A 6 4.41 -10.37 7.98
N SER A 7 4.62 -9.05 7.86
CA SER A 7 4.98 -8.22 9.00
C SER A 7 3.91 -8.22 10.10
N ILE A 8 2.62 -8.24 9.74
CA ILE A 8 1.52 -8.32 10.70
C ILE A 8 1.53 -9.68 11.40
N LEU A 9 1.70 -10.76 10.65
CA LEU A 9 1.75 -12.12 11.21
C LEU A 9 2.92 -12.28 12.20
N ARG A 10 4.07 -11.68 11.90
CA ARG A 10 5.26 -11.73 12.76
C ARG A 10 5.16 -10.83 13.99
N THR A 11 4.64 -9.61 13.83
CA THR A 11 4.67 -8.58 14.90
C THR A 11 3.40 -8.54 15.75
N ARG A 12 2.27 -8.98 15.20
CA ARG A 12 0.95 -8.96 15.85
C ARG A 12 0.17 -10.24 15.53
N PRO A 13 0.65 -11.43 15.92
CA PRO A 13 -0.02 -12.69 15.59
C PRO A 13 -1.47 -12.76 16.10
N SER A 14 -1.78 -12.15 17.25
CA SER A 14 -3.15 -12.08 17.78
C SER A 14 -4.10 -11.24 16.91
N PHE A 15 -3.59 -10.23 16.21
CA PHE A 15 -4.38 -9.42 15.27
C PHE A 15 -4.88 -10.28 14.10
N ALA A 16 -4.10 -11.30 13.70
CA ALA A 16 -4.45 -12.24 12.65
C ALA A 16 -5.17 -13.51 13.16
N ALA A 17 -4.82 -13.97 14.35
CA ALA A 17 -5.28 -15.25 14.90
C ALA A 17 -6.61 -15.16 15.66
N VAL A 18 -6.99 -14.00 16.17
CA VAL A 18 -8.18 -13.86 17.02
C VAL A 18 -8.84 -12.51 16.77
N SER A 19 -9.81 -12.50 15.87
CA SER A 19 -10.79 -11.44 15.89
C SER A 19 -12.17 -11.99 15.59
N SER A 20 -13.13 -11.66 16.46
CA SER A 20 -14.56 -11.81 16.19
C SER A 20 -15.02 -10.99 14.98
N THR A 21 -14.16 -10.12 14.43
CA THR A 21 -14.38 -9.37 13.19
C THR A 21 -13.31 -9.76 12.17
N PRO A 22 -13.66 -10.50 11.11
CA PRO A 22 -12.71 -10.84 10.06
C PRO A 22 -12.16 -9.57 9.39
N ILE A 23 -10.98 -9.67 8.78
CA ILE A 23 -10.49 -8.62 7.88
C ILE A 23 -11.24 -8.80 6.56
N ASP A 24 -12.00 -7.80 6.15
CA ASP A 24 -12.79 -7.87 4.93
C ASP A 24 -11.96 -7.45 3.71
N ILE A 25 -11.11 -6.43 3.87
CA ILE A 25 -10.33 -5.84 2.78
C ILE A 25 -8.86 -5.73 3.17
N VAL A 26 -7.98 -6.15 2.26
CA VAL A 26 -6.55 -5.83 2.29
C VAL A 26 -6.20 -5.08 1.01
N ALA A 27 -5.60 -3.89 1.13
CA ALA A 27 -5.27 -3.06 -0.02
C ALA A 27 -3.93 -2.31 0.16
N CYS A 28 -3.40 -1.77 -0.94
CA CYS A 28 -2.37 -0.73 -0.86
C CYS A 28 -2.99 0.66 -1.07
N GLY A 29 -2.42 1.68 -0.43
CA GLY A 29 -2.94 3.04 -0.46
C GLY A 29 -3.07 3.61 -1.87
N SER A 30 -2.18 3.24 -2.79
CA SER A 30 -2.26 3.64 -4.19
C SER A 30 -3.45 3.04 -4.94
N THR A 31 -3.86 1.80 -4.65
CA THR A 31 -5.08 1.21 -5.23
C THR A 31 -6.32 1.92 -4.73
N LEU A 32 -6.41 2.19 -3.42
CA LEU A 32 -7.51 2.97 -2.86
C LEU A 32 -7.51 4.41 -3.38
N GLY A 33 -6.35 5.03 -3.56
CA GLY A 33 -6.22 6.36 -4.16
C GLY A 33 -6.72 6.39 -5.61
N ASN A 34 -6.45 5.34 -6.41
CA ASN A 34 -7.01 5.24 -7.76
C ASN A 34 -8.54 5.07 -7.74
N LEU A 35 -9.09 4.28 -6.81
CA LEU A 35 -10.54 4.14 -6.64
C LEU A 35 -11.20 5.46 -6.22
N LEU A 36 -10.62 6.16 -5.24
CA LEU A 36 -11.10 7.47 -4.79
C LEU A 36 -11.10 8.48 -5.94
N ARG A 37 -10.01 8.51 -6.72
CA ARG A 37 -9.88 9.36 -7.90
C ARG A 37 -10.98 9.08 -8.92
N PHE A 38 -11.21 7.79 -9.23
CA PHE A 38 -12.29 7.36 -10.13
C PHE A 38 -13.67 7.81 -9.63
N THR A 39 -13.98 7.58 -8.35
CA THR A 39 -15.27 8.01 -7.77
C THR A 39 -15.43 9.53 -7.71
N SER A 40 -14.33 10.29 -7.81
CA SER A 40 -14.34 11.75 -7.82
C SER A 40 -14.48 12.34 -9.23
N GLY A 41 -14.67 11.52 -10.26
CA GLY A 41 -14.90 11.95 -11.64
C GLY A 41 -13.64 12.13 -12.49
N ASP A 42 -12.48 11.69 -12.03
CA ASP A 42 -11.26 11.68 -12.84
C ASP A 42 -11.22 10.43 -13.73
N GLU A 43 -11.10 10.65 -15.05
CA GLU A 43 -11.20 9.64 -16.10
C GLU A 43 -9.89 8.86 -16.34
N LYS A 44 -8.82 9.14 -15.59
CA LYS A 44 -7.52 8.49 -15.81
C LYS A 44 -7.65 6.99 -15.55
N PRO A 45 -7.36 6.13 -16.55
CA PRO A 45 -7.53 4.70 -16.41
C PRO A 45 -6.58 4.14 -15.36
N PHE A 46 -7.05 3.10 -14.66
CA PHE A 46 -6.26 2.34 -13.71
C PHE A 46 -6.59 0.85 -13.83
N ARG A 47 -5.71 0.00 -13.33
CA ARG A 47 -5.89 -1.45 -13.29
C ARG A 47 -5.55 -1.96 -11.90
N MET A 48 -6.34 -2.92 -11.44
CA MET A 48 -6.10 -3.65 -10.20
C MET A 48 -6.51 -5.11 -10.38
N LEU A 49 -5.94 -5.98 -9.55
CA LEU A 49 -6.40 -7.35 -9.38
C LEU A 49 -7.22 -7.43 -8.11
N VAL A 50 -8.29 -8.21 -8.15
CA VAL A 50 -9.15 -8.50 -7.01
C VAL A 50 -9.06 -9.99 -6.75
N ASN A 51 -8.45 -10.36 -5.63
CA ASN A 51 -8.32 -11.77 -5.23
C ASN A 51 -9.08 -12.01 -3.93
N VAL A 52 -9.79 -13.12 -3.83
CA VAL A 52 -10.49 -13.52 -2.60
C VAL A 52 -9.75 -14.70 -1.97
N VAL A 53 -9.36 -14.57 -0.71
CA VAL A 53 -8.72 -15.63 0.09
C VAL A 53 -9.53 -15.81 1.36
N GLY A 54 -10.20 -16.97 1.50
CA GLY A 54 -11.19 -17.16 2.55
C GLY A 54 -12.33 -16.15 2.41
N SER A 55 -12.56 -15.34 3.46
CA SER A 55 -13.54 -14.25 3.45
C SER A 55 -12.94 -12.87 3.15
N THR A 56 -11.65 -12.78 2.87
CA THR A 56 -10.92 -11.50 2.71
C THR A 56 -10.70 -11.18 1.24
N VAL A 57 -11.00 -9.94 0.85
CA VAL A 57 -10.76 -9.39 -0.49
C VAL A 57 -9.45 -8.62 -0.54
N HIS A 58 -8.58 -8.98 -1.48
CA HIS A 58 -7.27 -8.37 -1.69
C HIS A 58 -7.31 -7.49 -2.94
N LEU A 59 -7.15 -6.19 -2.76
CA LEU A 59 -7.08 -5.19 -3.84
C LEU A 59 -5.62 -4.91 -4.17
N ILE A 60 -5.11 -5.60 -5.20
CA ILE A 60 -3.70 -5.59 -5.57
C ILE A 60 -3.47 -4.63 -6.73
N ARG A 61 -2.53 -3.71 -6.56
CA ARG A 61 -2.13 -2.78 -7.62
C ARG A 61 -1.53 -3.54 -8.81
N ARG A 62 -1.96 -3.19 -10.03
CA ARG A 62 -1.34 -3.63 -11.28
C ARG A 62 -0.95 -2.42 -12.11
N GLU A 63 0.25 -1.91 -11.91
CA GLU A 63 0.79 -0.83 -12.74
C GLU A 63 1.41 -1.39 -14.03
N LYS A 64 1.81 -0.45 -14.88
CA LYS A 64 2.61 -0.76 -16.05
C LYS A 64 3.98 -1.33 -15.67
N SER A 65 4.73 -1.78 -16.66
CA SER A 65 6.02 -2.46 -16.44
C SER A 65 6.94 -1.62 -15.55
N PRO A 66 7.63 -2.21 -14.56
CA PRO A 66 8.65 -1.51 -13.77
C PRO A 66 9.78 -0.93 -14.63
N ASN A 67 9.93 -1.43 -15.86
CA ASN A 67 10.95 -1.00 -16.81
C ASN A 67 10.44 0.08 -17.79
N GLU A 68 9.20 0.54 -17.65
CA GLU A 68 8.69 1.65 -18.45
C GLU A 68 9.35 2.94 -17.97
N THR A 69 10.19 3.52 -18.82
CA THR A 69 10.83 4.81 -18.56
C THR A 69 9.83 5.93 -18.83
N ILE A 70 9.75 6.87 -17.90
CA ILE A 70 9.11 8.16 -18.14
C ILE A 70 10.20 9.05 -18.73
N ASP A 71 10.06 9.43 -19.98
CA ASP A 71 11.00 10.36 -20.61
C ASP A 71 10.76 11.78 -20.08
N ASP A 72 11.82 12.58 -19.98
CA ASP A 72 11.76 14.00 -19.54
C ASP A 72 11.19 14.22 -18.12
N VAL A 73 11.61 13.40 -17.14
CA VAL A 73 11.30 13.65 -15.73
C VAL A 73 11.97 14.95 -15.28
N ARG A 74 11.16 15.99 -15.04
CA ARG A 74 11.61 17.26 -14.46
C ARG A 74 11.18 17.36 -12.99
N GLY A 75 12.06 17.88 -12.15
CA GLY A 75 11.80 18.14 -10.73
C GLY A 75 12.66 17.30 -9.78
N TYR A 76 12.59 17.63 -8.49
CA TYR A 76 13.45 17.05 -7.45
C TYR A 76 12.74 16.00 -6.60
N GLY A 77 11.58 15.48 -7.04
CA GLY A 77 10.76 14.59 -6.22
C GLY A 77 11.47 13.32 -5.72
N HIS A 78 12.43 12.80 -6.50
CA HIS A 78 13.21 11.62 -6.11
C HIS A 78 14.43 11.96 -5.24
N THR A 79 15.09 13.10 -5.48
CA THR A 79 16.29 13.52 -4.75
C THR A 79 15.98 14.33 -3.49
N PHE A 80 14.75 14.86 -3.36
CA PHE A 80 14.32 15.66 -2.22
C PHE A 80 14.32 14.85 -0.92
N PRO A 81 13.74 13.63 -0.86
CA PRO A 81 13.98 12.68 0.23
C PRO A 81 15.46 12.58 0.62
N ASP A 82 16.33 12.25 -0.33
CA ASP A 82 17.74 12.00 -0.06
C ASP A 82 18.48 13.22 0.52
N ALA A 83 18.05 14.44 0.15
CA ALA A 83 18.64 15.68 0.62
C ALA A 83 18.08 16.17 1.97
N TYR A 84 16.87 15.76 2.34
CA TYR A 84 16.13 16.33 3.48
C TYR A 84 15.65 15.31 4.51
N THR A 85 15.92 14.01 4.33
CA THR A 85 15.65 12.97 5.33
C THR A 85 16.93 12.23 5.72
N THR A 86 16.98 11.76 6.96
CA THR A 86 18.08 10.93 7.46
C THR A 86 17.56 9.53 7.77
N SER A 87 18.21 8.51 7.21
CA SER A 87 17.92 7.12 7.56
C SER A 87 18.68 6.69 8.80
N ASP A 88 17.97 6.06 9.74
CA ASP A 88 18.60 5.34 10.85
C ASP A 88 19.56 4.27 10.33
N ARG A 89 20.58 3.94 11.13
CA ARG A 89 21.62 2.98 10.75
C ARG A 89 21.05 1.64 10.29
N GLU A 90 19.99 1.17 10.96
CA GLU A 90 19.32 -0.10 10.66
C GLU A 90 18.46 -0.04 9.39
N ALA A 91 18.03 1.16 8.98
CA ALA A 91 17.22 1.36 7.79
C ALA A 91 18.06 1.64 6.54
N ARG A 92 19.37 1.85 6.66
CA ARG A 92 20.27 2.12 5.51
C ARG A 92 20.24 0.95 4.52
N GLY A 93 20.09 1.27 3.23
CA GLY A 93 19.94 0.28 2.17
C GLY A 93 18.50 -0.20 1.94
N SER A 94 17.54 0.22 2.77
CA SER A 94 16.13 -0.09 2.55
C SER A 94 15.58 0.61 1.31
N ALA A 95 14.86 -0.15 0.48
CA ALA A 95 14.24 0.37 -0.73
C ALA A 95 13.01 1.25 -0.44
N SER A 96 12.30 1.00 0.68
CA SER A 96 11.12 1.77 1.09
C SER A 96 10.85 1.62 2.59
N HIS A 97 10.01 2.49 3.13
CA HIS A 97 9.37 2.30 4.42
C HIS A 97 7.86 2.12 4.19
N GLN A 98 7.23 1.14 4.84
CA GLN A 98 5.80 0.88 4.72
C GLN A 98 5.13 1.05 6.08
N ARG A 99 4.03 1.79 6.14
CA ARG A 99 3.11 1.82 7.28
C ARG A 99 1.89 0.97 6.97
N ILE A 100 1.39 0.28 7.98
CA ILE A 100 0.20 -0.56 7.88
C ILE A 100 -0.84 0.02 8.83
N LEU A 101 -2.02 0.29 8.28
CA LEU A 101 -3.15 0.86 8.97
C LEU A 101 -4.29 -0.15 9.01
N SER A 102 -5.01 -0.20 10.11
CA SER A 102 -6.26 -0.96 10.24
C SER A 102 -7.37 0.00 10.63
N TYR A 103 -8.48 -0.01 9.89
CA TYR A 103 -9.63 0.85 10.18
C TYR A 103 -10.92 0.20 9.67
N CYS A 104 -12.07 0.67 10.16
CA CYS A 104 -13.37 0.28 9.64
C CYS A 104 -13.92 1.39 8.74
N PHE A 105 -14.37 1.05 7.55
CA PHE A 105 -14.95 1.99 6.58
C PHE A 105 -16.17 1.38 5.93
N GLY A 106 -17.32 2.06 6.02
CA GLY A 106 -18.58 1.54 5.49
C GLY A 106 -19.00 0.19 6.08
N GLY A 107 -18.62 -0.09 7.33
CA GLY A 107 -18.86 -1.38 8.00
C GLY A 107 -17.85 -2.48 7.65
N LEU A 108 -16.88 -2.21 6.76
CA LEU A 108 -15.86 -3.17 6.34
C LEU A 108 -14.54 -2.90 7.08
N ARG A 109 -14.01 -3.92 7.73
CA ARG A 109 -12.68 -3.85 8.35
C ARG A 109 -11.61 -3.97 7.29
N SER A 110 -10.81 -2.92 7.17
CA SER A 110 -9.81 -2.75 6.12
C SER A 110 -8.40 -2.66 6.71
N VAL A 111 -7.46 -3.36 6.08
CA VAL A 111 -6.03 -3.23 6.32
C VAL A 111 -5.36 -2.63 5.09
N VAL A 112 -4.63 -1.54 5.27
CA VAL A 112 -4.03 -0.78 4.18
C VAL A 112 -2.56 -0.54 4.42
N SER A 113 -1.74 -0.91 3.44
CA SER A 113 -0.31 -0.58 3.42
C SER A 113 -0.06 0.68 2.60
N ILE A 114 0.66 1.63 3.19
CA ILE A 114 1.06 2.89 2.55
C ILE A 114 2.58 3.05 2.64
N SER A 115 3.18 3.56 1.57
CA SER A 115 4.57 4.00 1.59
C SER A 115 4.58 5.50 1.85
N PRO A 116 4.94 5.98 3.05
CA PRO A 116 5.31 7.38 3.21
C PRO A 116 6.52 7.69 2.32
N PHE A 117 6.69 8.96 1.97
CA PHE A 117 7.89 9.45 1.30
C PHE A 117 9.12 8.99 2.08
N LYS A 118 10.16 8.59 1.32
CA LYS A 118 11.49 8.36 1.90
C LYS A 118 12.03 9.63 2.53
#